data_AF-A0A7V5EL97-F1
#
_entry.id   AF-A0A7V5EL97-F1
#
_cell.length_a   1.000
_cell.length_b   1.000
_cell.length_c   1.000
_cell.angle_alpha   90.00
_cell.angle_beta   90.00
_cell.angle_gamma   90.00
#
_symmetry.space_group_name_H-M   'P 1'
#
loop_
_entity.id
_entity.type
_entity.pdbx_description
1 polymer ?
#
loop_
_entity_poly.entity_id
_entity_poly.type
_entity_poly.pdbx_seq_one_letter_code
_entity_poly.pdbx_strand_id
1 'polypeptide(L)'
;MTNSAFIGQRVLDVFRFLPKRLRRLFYHFWLKRYGHRLANQISHPGHITMLWIIELGILIIEIFGIGESYDILTTIFKRSTRSLSPRQLEIATGFYGDAPILRKVRIDEQAKIGMGKMATAYVSCFTINTGAPIEDDVLIHELVHIIQYKKYGMRYMTRALYGQNWGGGYNYGGTEGLKNWQQADKELYFFNPEQEAEFITDLFLLSQKRPTGWFGRNLPQSIQTSLTPRKILGSEHFV
;
A
#
# COMPACT_ATOMS: atom_id res chain seq x y z
N MET A 1 -9.50 19.86 0.66
CA MET A 1 -10.58 19.55 -0.31
C MET A 1 -11.84 19.18 0.45
N THR A 2 -12.98 19.81 0.14
CA THR A 2 -14.27 19.52 0.77
C THR A 2 -14.75 18.09 0.46
N ASN A 3 -15.70 17.56 1.24
CA ASN A 3 -16.27 16.24 0.99
C ASN A 3 -17.01 16.17 -0.35
N SER A 4 -17.70 17.24 -0.75
CA SER A 4 -18.36 17.34 -2.06
C SER A 4 -17.37 17.26 -3.22
N ALA A 5 -16.26 18.00 -3.15
CA ALA A 5 -15.21 17.94 -4.17
C ALA A 5 -14.54 16.56 -4.23
N PHE A 6 -14.35 15.91 -3.09
CA PHE A 6 -13.83 14.54 -3.04
C PHE A 6 -14.77 13.53 -3.70
N ILE A 7 -16.07 13.57 -3.36
CA ILE A 7 -17.09 12.70 -3.96
C ILE A 7 -17.14 12.92 -5.48
N GLY A 8 -17.17 14.17 -5.94
CA GLY A 8 -17.13 14.50 -7.37
C GLY A 8 -15.90 13.90 -8.06
N GLN A 9 -14.72 14.00 -7.44
CA GLN A 9 -13.51 13.39 -7.98
C GLN A 9 -13.58 11.85 -8.00
N ARG A 10 -14.18 11.20 -7.00
CA ARG A 10 -14.36 9.73 -6.98
C ARG A 10 -15.29 9.27 -8.09
N VAL A 11 -16.40 9.98 -8.33
CA VAL A 11 -17.32 9.69 -9.44
C VAL A 11 -16.60 9.77 -10.78
N LEU A 12 -15.78 10.80 -11.00
CA LEU A 12 -14.95 10.90 -12.20
C LEU A 12 -13.89 9.79 -12.29
N ASP A 13 -13.29 9.43 -11.15
CA ASP A 13 -12.26 8.37 -11.08
C ASP A 13 -12.84 6.99 -11.49
N VAL A 14 -14.14 6.72 -11.27
CA VAL A 14 -14.82 5.49 -11.76
C VAL A 14 -14.60 5.33 -13.26
N PHE A 15 -14.82 6.38 -14.04
CA PHE A 15 -14.65 6.32 -15.49
C PHE A 15 -13.18 6.45 -15.90
N ARG A 16 -12.45 7.38 -15.27
CA ARG A 16 -11.05 7.66 -15.59
C ARG A 16 -10.14 6.45 -15.39
N PHE A 17 -10.44 5.60 -14.40
CA PHE A 17 -9.64 4.41 -14.12
C PHE A 17 -10.09 3.15 -14.85
N LEU A 18 -11.25 3.15 -15.52
CA LEU A 18 -11.75 1.99 -16.27
C LEU A 18 -10.70 1.40 -17.23
N PRO A 19 -9.96 2.18 -18.05
CA PRO A 19 -8.92 1.61 -18.92
C PRO A 19 -7.79 0.91 -18.14
N LYS A 20 -7.42 1.45 -16.97
CA LYS A 20 -6.41 0.83 -16.10
C LYS A 20 -6.92 -0.50 -15.53
N ARG A 21 -8.19 -0.58 -15.15
CA ARG A 21 -8.82 -1.80 -14.60
C ARG A 21 -8.90 -2.90 -15.64
N LEU A 22 -9.37 -2.58 -16.85
CA LEU A 22 -9.38 -3.50 -17.99
C LEU A 22 -7.98 -4.00 -18.33
N ARG A 23 -6.99 -3.10 -18.33
CA ARG A 23 -5.58 -3.46 -18.55
C ARG A 23 -5.06 -4.42 -17.47
N ARG A 24 -5.40 -4.21 -16.19
CA ARG A 24 -5.02 -5.13 -15.10
C ARG A 24 -5.64 -6.51 -15.29
N LEU A 25 -6.94 -6.58 -15.63
CA LEU A 25 -7.61 -7.85 -15.90
C LEU A 25 -6.97 -8.57 -17.08
N PHE A 26 -6.70 -7.86 -18.18
CA PHE A 26 -6.01 -8.41 -19.35
C PHE A 26 -4.64 -9.00 -18.99
N TYR A 27 -3.81 -8.24 -18.25
CA TYR A 27 -2.50 -8.74 -17.82
C TYR A 27 -2.58 -9.92 -16.85
N HIS A 28 -3.64 -10.04 -16.06
CA HIS A 28 -3.85 -11.19 -15.17
C HIS A 28 -4.00 -12.52 -15.93
N PHE A 29 -4.58 -12.48 -17.12
CA PHE A 29 -4.67 -13.63 -18.03
C PHE A 29 -3.43 -13.81 -18.91
N TRP A 30 -2.86 -12.71 -19.44
CA TRP A 30 -1.82 -12.78 -20.47
C TRP A 30 -0.42 -13.03 -19.91
N LEU A 31 -0.10 -12.53 -18.72
CA LEU A 31 1.21 -12.74 -18.12
C LEU A 31 1.21 -14.01 -17.27
N LYS A 32 1.48 -15.18 -17.90
CA LYS A 32 1.87 -16.42 -17.18
C LYS A 32 2.99 -16.18 -16.16
N ARG A 33 3.80 -15.13 -16.39
CA ARG A 33 4.90 -14.66 -15.54
C ARG A 33 4.45 -14.08 -14.18
N TYR A 34 3.16 -13.82 -13.97
CA TYR A 34 2.64 -13.26 -12.72
C TYR A 34 2.49 -14.31 -11.60
N GLY A 35 2.18 -15.56 -11.95
CA GLY A 35 2.13 -16.70 -10.99
C GLY A 35 3.51 -17.12 -10.49
N HIS A 36 4.53 -17.09 -11.36
CA HIS A 36 5.93 -17.40 -10.99
C HIS A 36 6.51 -16.40 -9.97
N ARG A 37 6.04 -15.15 -9.95
CA ARG A 37 6.55 -14.10 -9.05
C ARG A 37 5.94 -14.15 -7.65
N LEU A 38 4.75 -14.75 -7.52
CA LEU A 38 4.15 -15.10 -6.22
C LEU A 38 4.69 -16.42 -5.67
N ALA A 39 5.12 -17.34 -6.55
CA ALA A 39 5.61 -18.66 -6.17
C ALA A 39 6.82 -18.61 -5.21
N ASN A 40 7.65 -17.57 -5.28
CA ASN A 40 8.80 -17.41 -4.38
C ASN A 40 8.39 -17.05 -2.93
N GLN A 41 7.17 -16.55 -2.72
CA GLN A 41 6.62 -16.20 -1.40
C GLN A 41 5.55 -17.19 -0.92
N ILE A 42 5.14 -18.10 -1.80
CA ILE A 42 4.06 -19.06 -1.54
C ILE A 42 4.65 -20.46 -1.48
N SER A 43 4.69 -21.02 -0.28
CA SER A 43 5.25 -22.35 0.00
C SER A 43 4.44 -23.51 -0.62
N HIS A 44 3.17 -23.28 -1.02
CA HIS A 44 2.26 -24.34 -1.45
C HIS A 44 1.59 -24.05 -2.80
N PRO A 45 1.72 -24.93 -3.82
CA PRO A 45 1.13 -24.73 -5.14
C PRO A 45 -0.39 -24.49 -5.14
N GLY A 46 -1.13 -25.12 -4.23
CA GLY A 46 -2.57 -24.93 -4.09
C GLY A 46 -2.96 -23.48 -3.72
N HIS A 47 -2.14 -22.80 -2.91
CA HIS A 47 -2.37 -21.41 -2.54
C HIS A 47 -2.16 -20.47 -3.73
N ILE A 48 -1.27 -20.80 -4.67
CA ILE A 48 -1.03 -20.00 -5.88
C ILE A 48 -2.30 -19.99 -6.74
N THR A 49 -2.89 -21.16 -7.01
CA THR A 49 -4.12 -21.28 -7.79
C THR A 49 -5.29 -20.59 -7.10
N MET A 50 -5.46 -20.81 -5.78
CA MET A 50 -6.52 -20.17 -5.01
C MET A 50 -6.39 -18.64 -5.04
N LEU A 51 -5.20 -18.11 -4.81
CA LEU A 51 -4.98 -16.67 -4.82
C LEU A 51 -5.19 -16.08 -6.21
N TRP A 52 -4.79 -16.78 -7.28
CA TRP A 52 -5.08 -16.36 -8.65
C TRP A 52 -6.59 -16.25 -8.93
N ILE A 53 -7.39 -17.21 -8.46
CA ILE A 53 -8.86 -17.20 -8.59
C ILE A 53 -9.47 -16.04 -7.80
N ILE A 54 -9.06 -15.85 -6.55
CA ILE A 54 -9.54 -14.75 -5.70
C ILE A 54 -9.21 -13.40 -6.35
N GLU A 55 -7.98 -13.22 -6.81
CA GLU A 55 -7.55 -12.01 -7.51
C GLU A 55 -8.35 -11.77 -8.79
N LEU A 56 -8.66 -12.83 -9.55
CA LEU A 56 -9.50 -12.71 -10.74
C LEU A 56 -10.90 -12.19 -10.37
N GLY A 57 -11.53 -12.76 -9.34
CA GLY A 57 -12.83 -12.30 -8.85
C GLY A 57 -12.81 -10.81 -8.45
N ILE A 58 -11.77 -10.40 -7.72
CA ILE A 58 -11.58 -8.99 -7.32
C ILE A 58 -11.42 -8.09 -8.55
N LEU A 59 -10.60 -8.47 -9.52
CA LEU A 59 -10.38 -7.68 -10.73
C LEU A 59 -11.65 -7.51 -11.57
N ILE A 60 -12.51 -8.54 -11.61
CA ILE A 60 -13.82 -8.45 -12.28
C ILE A 60 -14.72 -7.45 -11.55
N ILE A 61 -14.83 -7.54 -10.22
CA ILE A 61 -15.66 -6.62 -9.43
C ILE A 61 -15.11 -5.18 -9.51
N GLU A 62 -13.79 -5.00 -9.54
CA GLU A 62 -13.16 -3.69 -9.67
C GLU A 62 -13.59 -2.96 -10.94
N ILE A 63 -13.89 -3.65 -12.06
CA ILE A 63 -14.32 -3.00 -13.31
C ILE A 63 -15.49 -2.04 -13.07
N PHE A 64 -16.41 -2.41 -12.17
CA PHE A 64 -17.59 -1.64 -11.79
C PHE A 64 -17.29 -0.43 -10.87
N GLY A 65 -16.02 -0.20 -10.51
CA GLY A 65 -15.61 0.92 -9.66
C GLY A 65 -15.99 0.76 -8.20
N ILE A 66 -15.93 -0.47 -7.69
CA ILE A 66 -16.32 -0.78 -6.30
C ILE A 66 -15.49 0.01 -5.28
N GLY A 67 -14.20 0.25 -5.56
CA GLY A 67 -13.32 0.98 -4.65
C GLY A 67 -13.68 2.46 -4.56
N GLU A 68 -13.95 3.12 -5.69
CA GLU A 68 -14.44 4.50 -5.68
C GLU A 68 -15.84 4.59 -5.03
N SER A 69 -16.69 3.60 -5.29
CA SER A 69 -18.02 3.49 -4.68
C SER A 69 -17.91 3.36 -3.16
N TYR A 70 -16.98 2.53 -2.67
CA TYR A 70 -16.68 2.41 -1.25
C TYR A 70 -16.23 3.74 -0.63
N ASP A 71 -15.28 4.46 -1.27
CA ASP A 71 -14.82 5.76 -0.78
C ASP A 71 -15.95 6.81 -0.76
N ILE A 72 -16.86 6.79 -1.75
CA ILE A 72 -18.04 7.67 -1.80
C ILE A 72 -18.96 7.35 -0.63
N LEU A 73 -19.34 6.07 -0.47
CA LEU A 73 -20.27 5.64 0.57
C LEU A 73 -19.70 5.93 1.96
N THR A 74 -18.43 5.63 2.20
CA THR A 74 -17.78 5.93 3.48
C THR A 74 -17.69 7.43 3.73
N THR A 75 -17.42 8.26 2.73
CA THR A 75 -17.44 9.73 2.91
C THR A 75 -18.84 10.26 3.27
N ILE A 76 -19.90 9.65 2.72
CA ILE A 76 -21.29 10.05 3.01
C ILE A 76 -21.71 9.60 4.41
N PHE A 77 -21.45 8.35 4.76
CA PHE A 77 -21.97 7.74 5.99
C PHE A 77 -21.04 7.92 7.19
N LYS A 78 -19.72 7.91 7.00
CA LYS A 78 -18.73 8.13 8.06
C LYS A 78 -18.30 9.59 8.10
N ARG A 79 -19.01 10.37 8.91
CA ARG A 79 -18.72 11.80 9.13
C ARG A 79 -17.35 12.07 9.77
N SER A 80 -16.72 11.04 10.36
CA SER A 80 -15.37 11.09 10.93
C SER A 80 -14.26 11.11 9.87
N THR A 81 -14.57 10.83 8.60
CA THR A 81 -13.57 10.84 7.53
C THR A 81 -13.06 12.25 7.25
N ARG A 82 -11.74 12.44 7.34
CA ARG A 82 -11.07 13.73 7.13
C ARG A 82 -9.92 13.64 6.13
N SER A 83 -9.49 14.79 5.63
CA SER A 83 -8.22 14.88 4.88
C SER A 83 -7.02 14.69 5.82
N LEU A 84 -5.83 14.47 5.26
CA LEU A 84 -4.58 14.65 6.00
C LEU A 84 -4.54 16.05 6.64
N SER A 85 -4.12 16.13 7.90
CA SER A 85 -3.88 17.43 8.55
C SER A 85 -2.68 18.13 7.89
N PRO A 86 -2.50 19.45 8.08
CA PRO A 86 -1.34 20.16 7.53
C PRO A 86 -0.01 19.51 7.91
N ARG A 87 0.16 19.12 9.17
CA ARG A 87 1.35 18.41 9.68
C ARG A 87 1.54 17.05 8.99
N GLN A 88 0.48 16.25 8.88
CA GLN A 88 0.54 14.93 8.23
C GLN A 88 0.88 15.06 6.74
N LEU A 89 0.31 16.06 6.07
CA LEU A 89 0.60 16.35 4.66
C LEU A 89 2.05 16.82 4.49
N GLU A 90 2.55 17.66 5.39
CA GLU A 90 3.94 18.12 5.39
C GLU A 90 4.91 16.94 5.55
N ILE A 91 4.70 16.07 6.52
CA ILE A 91 5.51 14.86 6.74
C ILE A 91 5.48 13.96 5.50
N ALA A 92 4.29 13.64 5.00
CA ALA A 92 4.12 12.80 3.83
C ALA A 92 4.77 13.43 2.59
N THR A 93 4.65 14.74 2.39
CA THR A 93 5.25 15.46 1.27
C THR A 93 6.76 15.53 1.39
N GLY A 94 7.29 15.72 2.60
CA GLY A 94 8.73 15.72 2.85
C GLY A 94 9.38 14.37 2.52
N PHE A 95 8.67 13.27 2.74
CA PHE A 95 9.19 11.92 2.50
C PHE A 95 8.89 11.39 1.09
N TYR A 96 7.66 11.55 0.60
CA TYR A 96 7.20 11.03 -0.69
C TYR A 96 7.28 12.05 -1.84
N GLY A 97 7.56 13.33 -1.55
CA GLY A 97 7.43 14.45 -2.49
C GLY A 97 5.98 14.94 -2.61
N ASP A 98 5.77 16.04 -3.36
CA ASP A 98 4.43 16.59 -3.63
C ASP A 98 3.64 15.72 -4.61
N ALA A 99 3.22 14.54 -4.13
CA ALA A 99 2.51 13.57 -4.93
C ALA A 99 1.01 13.89 -4.93
N PRO A 100 0.35 14.00 -6.11
CA PRO A 100 -1.08 14.28 -6.21
C PRO A 100 -1.96 13.26 -5.48
N ILE A 101 -1.42 12.05 -5.25
CA ILE A 101 -2.11 10.99 -4.50
C ILE A 101 -2.38 11.38 -3.04
N LEU A 102 -1.51 12.18 -2.41
CA LEU A 102 -1.68 12.61 -1.01
C LEU A 102 -2.96 13.44 -0.83
N ARG A 103 -3.37 14.20 -1.86
CA ARG A 103 -4.60 14.99 -1.84
C ARG A 103 -5.87 14.13 -1.90
N LYS A 104 -5.75 12.87 -2.31
CA LYS A 104 -6.85 11.89 -2.38
C LYS A 104 -7.01 11.10 -1.08
N VAL A 105 -6.03 11.16 -0.18
CA VAL A 105 -6.04 10.37 1.05
C VAL A 105 -7.10 10.89 2.03
N ARG A 106 -7.79 9.94 2.67
CA ARG A 106 -8.71 10.16 3.78
C ARG A 106 -8.26 9.37 5.00
N ILE A 107 -8.58 9.86 6.18
CA ILE A 107 -8.37 9.17 7.45
C ILE A 107 -9.69 9.11 8.20
N ASP A 108 -10.07 7.92 8.67
CA ASP A 108 -11.14 7.67 9.63
C ASP A 108 -10.53 7.19 10.95
N GLU A 109 -10.42 8.10 11.94
CA GLU A 109 -9.87 7.79 13.27
C GLU A 109 -10.90 7.22 14.25
N GLN A 110 -12.12 6.96 13.78
CA GLN A 110 -13.20 6.36 14.57
C GLN A 110 -13.60 4.98 14.03
N ALA A 111 -12.71 4.34 13.27
CA ALA A 111 -12.99 3.02 12.74
C ALA A 111 -13.11 2.01 13.90
N LYS A 112 -14.20 1.23 13.89
CA LYS A 112 -14.42 0.15 14.86
C LYS A 112 -14.28 -1.24 14.23
N ILE A 113 -14.64 -1.34 12.95
CA ILE A 113 -14.55 -2.59 12.19
C ILE A 113 -13.09 -2.82 11.84
N GLY A 114 -12.58 -4.03 12.07
CA GLY A 114 -11.20 -4.42 11.76
C GLY A 114 -10.15 -3.94 12.77
N MET A 115 -10.54 -3.19 13.80
CA MET A 115 -9.63 -2.70 14.84
C MET A 115 -9.37 -3.72 15.95
N GLY A 116 -8.15 -3.70 16.52
CA GLY A 116 -7.78 -4.51 17.69
C GLY A 116 -6.89 -5.69 17.33
N LYS A 117 -7.42 -6.92 17.36
CA LYS A 117 -6.62 -8.15 17.15
C LYS A 117 -6.01 -8.27 15.75
N MET A 118 -6.53 -7.53 14.77
CA MET A 118 -6.14 -7.64 13.36
C MET A 118 -5.11 -6.57 12.94
N ALA A 119 -5.32 -5.31 13.32
CA ALA A 119 -4.39 -4.22 13.04
C ALA A 119 -4.65 -2.97 13.92
N THR A 120 -3.64 -2.11 14.03
CA THR A 120 -3.69 -0.77 14.66
C THR A 120 -4.12 0.33 13.68
N ALA A 121 -3.95 0.10 12.38
CA ALA A 121 -4.54 0.83 11.28
C ALA A 121 -4.69 -0.11 10.07
N TYR A 122 -5.54 0.24 9.10
CA TYR A 122 -5.61 -0.46 7.81
C TYR A 122 -6.12 0.44 6.69
N VAL A 123 -5.69 0.17 5.46
CA VAL A 123 -6.20 0.86 4.27
C VAL A 123 -7.40 0.15 3.66
N SER A 124 -8.43 0.94 3.36
CA SER A 124 -9.51 0.59 2.43
C SER A 124 -9.54 1.61 1.30
N CYS A 125 -9.07 1.21 0.12
CA CYS A 125 -8.97 2.08 -1.07
C CYS A 125 -8.11 3.33 -0.81
N PHE A 126 -8.69 4.55 -0.81
CA PHE A 126 -7.96 5.78 -0.49
C PHE A 126 -8.14 6.23 0.97
N THR A 127 -8.73 5.40 1.82
CA THR A 127 -9.06 5.71 3.20
C THR A 127 -8.23 4.87 4.17
N ILE A 128 -7.49 5.54 5.06
CA ILE A 128 -6.81 4.93 6.20
C ILE A 128 -7.81 4.86 7.35
N ASN A 129 -8.00 3.69 7.95
CA ASN A 129 -8.92 3.46 9.04
C ASN A 129 -8.11 3.14 10.30
N THR A 130 -8.40 3.83 11.41
CA THR A 130 -7.78 3.57 12.70
C THR A 130 -8.77 3.90 13.83
N GLY A 131 -8.55 3.33 15.01
CA GLY A 131 -9.39 3.56 16.20
C GLY A 131 -8.86 4.64 17.13
N ALA A 132 -7.74 5.26 16.80
CA ALA A 132 -7.04 6.27 17.58
C ALA A 132 -6.35 7.28 16.65
N PRO A 133 -5.84 8.41 17.17
CA PRO A 133 -4.98 9.30 16.37
C PRO A 133 -3.83 8.52 15.72
N ILE A 134 -3.61 8.74 14.41
CA ILE A 134 -2.57 8.02 13.68
C ILE A 134 -1.19 8.64 13.93
N GLU A 135 -0.24 7.79 14.34
CA GLU A 135 1.17 8.15 14.50
C GLU A 135 1.87 8.31 13.14
N ASP A 136 2.96 9.07 13.09
CA ASP A 136 3.62 9.44 11.83
C ASP A 136 4.20 8.24 11.07
N ASP A 137 4.79 7.29 11.78
CA ASP A 137 5.33 6.05 11.20
C ASP A 137 4.22 5.16 10.65
N VAL A 138 3.13 4.98 11.40
CA VAL A 138 1.94 4.26 10.94
C VAL A 138 1.34 4.96 9.71
N LEU A 139 1.27 6.28 9.70
CA LEU A 139 0.81 7.02 8.52
C LEU A 139 1.68 6.72 7.30
N ILE A 140 3.01 6.73 7.44
CA ILE A 140 3.93 6.41 6.34
C ILE A 140 3.74 4.99 5.84
N HIS A 141 3.53 4.02 6.74
CA HIS A 141 3.21 2.62 6.42
C HIS A 141 1.94 2.52 5.58
N GLU A 142 0.83 3.07 6.09
CA GLU A 142 -0.47 2.98 5.43
C GLU A 142 -0.48 3.74 4.08
N LEU A 143 0.31 4.81 3.93
CA LEU A 143 0.48 5.48 2.64
C LEU A 143 1.11 4.58 1.57
N VAL A 144 1.98 3.64 1.96
CA VAL A 144 2.52 2.63 1.02
C VAL A 144 1.38 1.78 0.47
N HIS A 145 0.46 1.33 1.32
CA HIS A 145 -0.71 0.55 0.89
C HIS A 145 -1.62 1.35 -0.05
N ILE A 146 -1.78 2.65 0.15
CA ILE A 146 -2.50 3.51 -0.81
C ILE A 146 -1.78 3.57 -2.17
N ILE A 147 -0.45 3.64 -2.18
CA ILE A 147 0.35 3.64 -3.41
C ILE A 147 0.25 2.28 -4.11
N GLN A 148 0.33 1.18 -3.36
CA GLN A 148 0.10 -0.17 -3.85
C GLN A 148 -1.31 -0.34 -4.43
N TYR A 149 -2.34 0.21 -3.76
CA TYR A 149 -3.71 0.25 -4.27
C TYR A 149 -3.81 1.00 -5.60
N LYS A 150 -3.22 2.20 -5.69
CA LYS A 150 -3.19 2.99 -6.94
C LYS A 150 -2.57 2.19 -8.10
N LYS A 151 -1.53 1.39 -7.81
CA LYS A 151 -0.79 0.60 -8.79
C LYS A 151 -1.53 -0.68 -9.20
N TYR A 152 -1.91 -1.47 -8.22
CA TYR A 152 -2.36 -2.85 -8.43
C TYR A 152 -3.89 -3.01 -8.32
N GLY A 153 -4.61 -2.00 -7.83
CA GLY A 153 -6.02 -2.14 -7.46
C GLY A 153 -6.17 -3.01 -6.21
N MET A 154 -7.41 -3.40 -5.88
CA MET A 154 -7.75 -4.16 -4.67
C MET A 154 -7.01 -5.50 -4.51
N ARG A 155 -6.44 -6.06 -5.58
CA ARG A 155 -5.61 -7.29 -5.47
C ARG A 155 -4.39 -7.14 -4.56
N TYR A 156 -3.91 -5.91 -4.32
CA TYR A 156 -2.80 -5.73 -3.38
C TYR A 156 -3.21 -6.21 -1.98
N MET A 157 -4.47 -5.98 -1.59
CA MET A 157 -4.98 -6.31 -0.26
C MET A 157 -4.92 -7.82 -0.01
N THR A 158 -5.27 -8.63 -1.01
CA THR A 158 -5.20 -10.09 -0.86
C THR A 158 -3.77 -10.58 -0.74
N ARG A 159 -2.83 -9.96 -1.46
CA ARG A 159 -1.40 -10.26 -1.33
C ARG A 159 -0.82 -9.81 0.01
N ALA A 160 -1.23 -8.64 0.49
CA ALA A 160 -0.83 -8.10 1.77
C ALA A 160 -1.30 -9.03 2.91
N LEU A 161 -2.60 -9.35 2.93
CA LEU A 161 -3.18 -10.30 3.89
C LEU A 161 -2.57 -11.70 3.78
N TYR A 162 -2.26 -12.16 2.56
CA TYR A 162 -1.57 -13.43 2.39
C TYR A 162 -0.16 -13.38 2.99
N GLY A 163 0.62 -12.33 2.66
CA GLY A 163 1.96 -12.09 3.18
C GLY A 163 1.99 -11.97 4.70
N GLN A 164 1.00 -11.28 5.27
CA GLN A 164 0.82 -11.11 6.71
C GLN A 164 0.68 -12.44 7.45
N ASN A 165 -0.16 -13.34 6.92
CA ASN A 165 -0.54 -14.58 7.59
C ASN A 165 0.38 -15.77 7.24
N TRP A 166 0.98 -15.79 6.05
CA TRP A 166 1.73 -16.94 5.53
C TRP A 166 3.08 -16.60 4.88
N GLY A 167 3.42 -15.31 4.69
CA GLY A 167 4.59 -14.86 3.93
C GLY A 167 5.65 -14.14 4.77
N GLY A 168 5.78 -14.46 6.06
CA GLY A 168 6.77 -13.85 6.97
C GLY A 168 6.28 -12.60 7.69
N GLY A 169 5.04 -12.16 7.47
CA GLY A 169 4.48 -11.00 8.15
C GLY A 169 5.23 -9.72 7.81
N TYR A 170 5.47 -8.90 8.82
CA TYR A 170 6.25 -7.67 8.76
C TYR A 170 7.77 -7.93 8.64
N ASN A 171 8.23 -9.16 8.88
CA ASN A 171 9.66 -9.47 8.89
C ASN A 171 10.22 -9.54 7.48
N TYR A 172 10.86 -8.47 7.02
CA TYR A 172 11.56 -8.44 5.72
C TYR A 172 13.05 -8.85 5.82
N GLY A 173 13.53 -9.31 6.98
CA GLY A 173 14.89 -9.81 7.19
C GLY A 173 15.94 -8.75 7.55
N GLY A 174 15.54 -7.50 7.81
CA GLY A 174 16.43 -6.42 8.23
C GLY A 174 17.61 -6.20 7.27
N THR A 175 18.81 -6.04 7.82
CA THR A 175 20.03 -5.76 7.04
C THR A 175 20.40 -6.91 6.09
N GLU A 176 20.15 -8.17 6.47
CA GLU A 176 20.43 -9.34 5.63
C GLU A 176 19.42 -9.47 4.49
N GLY A 177 18.12 -9.30 4.79
CA GLY A 177 17.07 -9.25 3.79
C GLY A 177 17.34 -8.19 2.71
N LEU A 178 17.91 -7.06 3.13
CA LEU A 178 18.28 -5.99 2.19
C LEU A 178 19.51 -6.30 1.34
N LYS A 179 20.52 -6.98 1.89
CA LYS A 179 21.65 -7.48 1.09
C LYS A 179 21.16 -8.47 0.04
N ASN A 180 20.26 -9.37 0.43
CA ASN A 180 19.67 -10.34 -0.48
C ASN A 180 18.84 -9.65 -1.58
N TRP A 181 18.07 -8.62 -1.22
CA TRP A 181 17.37 -7.79 -2.19
C TRP A 181 18.31 -7.10 -3.18
N GLN A 182 19.44 -6.55 -2.71
CA GLN A 182 20.45 -5.94 -3.56
C GLN A 182 21.12 -6.94 -4.51
N GLN A 183 21.37 -8.17 -4.04
CA GLN A 183 21.93 -9.26 -4.84
C GLN A 183 20.93 -9.81 -5.85
N ALA A 184 19.63 -9.73 -5.56
CA ALA A 184 18.54 -10.06 -6.47
C ALA A 184 18.17 -8.89 -7.40
N ASP A 185 19.16 -8.13 -7.86
CA ASP A 185 19.00 -6.97 -8.77
C ASP A 185 17.96 -5.93 -8.32
N LYS A 186 17.72 -5.81 -7.00
CA LYS A 186 16.78 -4.85 -6.39
C LYS A 186 15.33 -5.03 -6.86
N GLU A 187 14.97 -6.26 -7.21
CA GLU A 187 13.62 -6.57 -7.64
C GLU A 187 12.62 -6.37 -6.48
N LEU A 188 11.69 -5.42 -6.63
CA LEU A 188 10.70 -5.05 -5.59
C LEU A 188 9.81 -6.21 -5.14
N TYR A 189 9.68 -7.22 -5.99
CA TYR A 189 8.90 -8.43 -5.75
C TYR A 189 9.61 -9.44 -4.85
N PHE A 190 10.82 -9.11 -4.35
CA PHE A 190 11.46 -9.82 -3.26
C PHE A 190 10.63 -9.73 -1.97
N PHE A 191 10.03 -8.56 -1.69
CA PHE A 191 9.19 -8.33 -0.52
C PHE A 191 7.71 -8.56 -0.83
N ASN A 192 6.97 -9.10 0.15
CA ASN A 192 5.52 -9.08 0.11
C ASN A 192 5.03 -7.62 0.36
N PRO A 193 3.78 -7.26 0.06
CA PRO A 193 3.32 -5.87 0.21
C PRO A 193 3.44 -5.29 1.62
N GLU A 194 3.31 -6.10 2.67
CA GLU A 194 3.50 -5.67 4.07
C GLU A 194 4.98 -5.44 4.38
N GLN A 195 5.86 -6.33 3.91
CA GLN A 195 7.31 -6.18 4.03
C GLN A 195 7.82 -4.94 3.29
N GLU A 196 7.25 -4.62 2.12
CA GLU A 196 7.56 -3.40 1.38
C GLU A 196 7.14 -2.15 2.18
N ALA A 197 5.96 -2.17 2.80
CA ALA A 197 5.49 -1.09 3.65
C ALA A 197 6.38 -0.91 4.88
N GLU A 198 6.70 -2.00 5.59
CA GLU A 198 7.56 -1.99 6.77
C GLU A 198 8.97 -1.48 6.45
N PHE A 199 9.54 -1.94 5.33
CA PHE A 199 10.85 -1.47 4.87
C PHE A 199 10.88 0.04 4.64
N ILE A 200 9.84 0.59 4.02
CA ILE A 200 9.71 2.03 3.77
C ILE A 200 9.51 2.81 5.07
N THR A 201 8.71 2.27 6.00
CA THR A 201 8.54 2.83 7.35
C THR A 201 9.87 2.91 8.09
N ASP A 202 10.68 1.87 8.01
CA ASP A 202 12.00 1.83 8.62
C ASP A 202 12.97 2.86 7.99
N LEU A 203 12.91 3.07 6.67
CA LEU A 203 13.65 4.16 6.00
C LEU A 203 13.21 5.54 6.49
N PHE A 204 11.91 5.74 6.71
CA PHE A 204 11.38 6.96 7.31
C PHE A 204 11.91 7.16 8.73
N LEU A 205 11.80 6.15 9.60
CA LEU A 205 12.29 6.21 10.98
C LEU A 205 13.77 6.59 11.04
N LEU A 206 14.61 6.02 10.17
CA LEU A 206 16.02 6.37 10.09
C LEU A 206 16.26 7.80 9.63
N SER A 207 15.48 8.30 8.66
CA SER A 207 15.55 9.71 8.25
C SER A 207 15.26 10.67 9.41
N GLN A 208 14.45 10.22 10.37
CA GLN A 208 14.10 10.95 11.60
C GLN A 208 15.03 10.63 12.78
N LYS A 209 16.10 9.84 12.58
CA LYS A 209 17.01 9.35 13.64
C LYS A 209 16.27 8.61 14.76
N ARG A 210 15.14 7.97 14.45
CA ARG A 210 14.33 7.15 15.35
C ARG A 210 14.75 5.68 15.26
N PRO A 211 14.52 4.87 16.32
CA PRO A 211 14.74 3.43 16.26
C PRO A 211 13.78 2.78 15.25
N THR A 212 14.29 1.79 14.53
CA THR A 212 13.57 0.99 13.53
C THR A 212 13.06 -0.32 14.11
N GLY A 213 12.06 -0.92 13.47
CA GLY A 213 11.59 -2.27 13.79
C GLY A 213 12.64 -3.35 13.52
N TRP A 214 13.36 -3.25 12.39
CA TRP A 214 14.19 -4.36 11.90
C TRP A 214 15.66 -4.04 11.59
N PHE A 215 16.05 -2.77 11.44
CA PHE A 215 17.45 -2.43 11.11
C PHE A 215 18.41 -2.31 12.30
N GLY A 216 17.91 -2.24 13.53
CA GLY A 216 18.69 -1.63 14.60
C GLY A 216 19.16 -0.21 14.20
N ARG A 217 19.98 0.45 15.02
CA ARG A 217 20.33 1.86 14.80
C ARG A 217 21.18 2.16 13.55
N ASN A 218 21.66 1.15 12.80
CA ASN A 218 22.71 1.32 11.80
C ASN A 218 22.41 0.61 10.47
N LEU A 219 21.75 1.32 9.56
CA LEU A 219 21.65 0.95 8.15
C LEU A 219 22.96 1.34 7.43
N PRO A 220 23.59 0.46 6.61
CA PRO A 220 24.78 0.84 5.87
C PRO A 220 24.59 2.13 5.05
N GLN A 221 25.54 3.06 5.15
CA GLN A 221 25.43 4.41 4.58
C GLN A 221 25.27 4.41 3.03
N SER A 222 25.77 3.37 2.36
CA SER A 222 25.58 3.14 0.91
C SER A 222 24.12 2.89 0.52
N ILE A 223 23.30 2.46 1.46
CA ILE A 223 21.89 2.16 1.27
C ILE A 223 21.04 3.40 1.55
N GLN A 224 21.38 4.18 2.58
CA GLN A 224 20.67 5.40 2.94
C GLN A 224 20.66 6.45 1.82
N THR A 225 21.75 6.57 1.05
CA THR A 225 21.86 7.59 -0.01
C THR A 225 21.26 7.16 -1.36
N SER A 226 21.04 5.86 -1.57
CA SER A 226 20.58 5.32 -2.87
C SER A 226 19.09 5.05 -2.93
N LEU A 227 18.42 4.97 -1.78
CA LEU A 227 17.02 4.56 -1.64
C LEU A 227 16.10 5.72 -1.28
N THR A 228 15.52 6.32 -2.30
CA THR A 228 14.35 7.20 -2.13
C THR A 228 13.07 6.37 -2.26
N PRO A 229 11.99 6.68 -1.52
CA PRO A 229 10.68 6.04 -1.71
C PRO A 229 10.23 6.03 -3.17
N ARG A 230 10.58 7.07 -3.94
CA ARG A 230 10.29 7.18 -5.36
C ARG A 230 10.96 6.11 -6.24
N LYS A 231 12.19 5.71 -5.89
CA LYS A 231 12.92 4.64 -6.58
C LYS A 231 12.41 3.25 -6.19
N ILE A 232 12.00 3.09 -4.92
CA ILE A 232 11.46 1.83 -4.42
C ILE A 232 10.06 1.62 -5.00
N LEU A 233 9.14 2.56 -4.80
CA LEU A 233 7.75 2.33 -5.21
C LEU A 233 7.58 2.39 -6.74
N GLY A 234 8.41 3.19 -7.43
CA GLY A 234 8.35 3.48 -8.88
C GLY A 234 7.92 4.94 -9.13
N SER A 235 8.63 5.62 -10.04
CA SER A 235 8.48 7.07 -10.22
C SER A 235 7.11 7.50 -10.76
N GLU A 236 6.45 6.63 -11.52
CA GLU A 236 5.14 6.83 -12.15
C GLU A 236 3.98 6.84 -11.15
N HIS A 237 4.21 6.45 -9.89
CA HIS A 237 3.16 6.39 -8.88
C HIS A 237 2.95 7.73 -8.16
N PHE A 238 3.90 8.64 -8.28
CA PHE A 238 3.88 9.98 -7.69
C PHE A 238 3.31 11.04 -8.63
N VAL A 239 2.83 10.63 -9.82
CA VAL A 239 2.18 11.48 -10.84
C VAL A 239 0.69 11.16 -10.93
#